data_AF-J3MCX7-F1
#
_entry.id   AF-J3MCX7-F1
#
_cell.length_a   1.000
_cell.length_b   1.000
_cell.length_c   1.000
_cell.angle_alpha   90.00
_cell.angle_beta   90.00
_cell.angle_gamma   90.00
#
_symmetry.space_group_name_H-M   'P 1'
#
loop_
_entity.id
_entity.type
_entity.pdbx_description
1 polymer ?
#
loop_
_entity_poly.entity_id
_entity_poly.type
_entity_poly.pdbx_seq_one_letter_code
_entity_poly.pdbx_strand_id
1 'polypeptide(L)'
;MVLPMLRRSRKEAARGGEVVGVEEEVAVPAHFRCPISLELMRDPVTAATGITYDRECLERWLERGHGSCPVTGRPVRMGDLVPNHATRRMIQDWCVANRARGVERVPTPRVPVGEADAEEAIAEGTSEKALAVLDAALCTDAGVESARAHALTVPVLVKKMFRVSDMATDFAVSALWRLCRTSGSGAGSCRAEALRVGAFQKLLLLLQVGCAGVTKERASELLKMLNGSRGSVECIETVDFKGLKRPF
;
A
#
# COMPACT_ATOMS: atom_id res chain seq x y z
N MET A 1 16.88 -32.94 -29.08
CA MET A 1 15.65 -33.71 -28.84
C MET A 1 14.80 -32.92 -27.86
N VAL A 2 13.80 -32.19 -28.37
CA VAL A 2 12.85 -31.41 -27.57
C VAL A 2 11.65 -32.33 -27.32
N LEU A 3 11.36 -32.64 -26.05
CA LEU A 3 10.18 -33.39 -25.66
C LEU A 3 9.03 -32.41 -25.37
N PRO A 4 7.83 -32.57 -25.97
CA PRO A 4 6.70 -31.71 -25.69
C PRO A 4 5.99 -32.10 -24.38
N MET A 5 5.63 -31.09 -23.59
CA MET A 5 4.80 -31.22 -22.38
C MET A 5 3.39 -31.68 -22.77
N LEU A 6 3.03 -32.90 -22.35
CA LEU A 6 1.73 -33.53 -22.56
C LEU A 6 0.65 -32.81 -21.73
N ARG A 7 -0.34 -32.14 -22.36
CA ARG A 7 -1.54 -31.63 -21.67
C ARG A 7 -2.65 -32.69 -21.70
N ARG A 8 -3.23 -32.98 -20.52
CA ARG A 8 -4.37 -33.89 -20.32
C ARG A 8 -5.59 -33.40 -21.12
N SER A 9 -6.09 -34.26 -21.99
CA SER A 9 -7.20 -34.01 -22.90
C SER A 9 -8.56 -34.07 -22.19
N ARG A 10 -9.33 -32.98 -22.23
CA ARG A 10 -10.79 -33.03 -22.09
C ARG A 10 -11.36 -33.02 -23.51
N LYS A 11 -11.96 -34.14 -23.90
CA LYS A 11 -12.67 -34.34 -25.18
C LYS A 11 -13.92 -33.47 -25.22
N GLU A 12 -14.00 -32.55 -26.17
CA GLU A 12 -15.27 -32.16 -26.79
C GLU A 12 -15.06 -32.08 -28.31
N ALA A 13 -15.96 -32.72 -29.04
CA ALA A 13 -15.91 -32.91 -30.48
C ALA A 13 -16.80 -31.86 -31.16
N ALA A 14 -16.25 -31.12 -32.14
CA ALA A 14 -17.04 -30.54 -33.23
C ALA A 14 -16.11 -30.18 -34.40
N ARG A 15 -16.64 -30.44 -35.61
CA ARG A 15 -15.97 -30.46 -36.91
C ARG A 15 -15.73 -29.07 -37.49
N GLY A 16 -14.66 -28.95 -38.29
CA GLY A 16 -14.67 -28.18 -39.53
C GLY A 16 -13.64 -27.04 -39.64
N GLY A 17 -12.76 -27.14 -40.65
CA GLY A 17 -12.03 -26.01 -41.24
C GLY A 17 -10.53 -25.99 -40.93
N GLU A 18 -9.73 -26.64 -41.78
CA GLU A 18 -8.28 -26.55 -41.77
C GLU A 18 -7.84 -25.25 -42.45
N VAL A 19 -7.41 -24.28 -41.65
CA VAL A 19 -6.53 -23.19 -42.06
C VAL A 19 -5.23 -23.38 -41.31
N VAL A 20 -4.21 -23.90 -42.01
CA VAL A 20 -2.84 -23.98 -41.49
C VAL A 20 -2.25 -22.57 -41.51
N GLY A 21 -2.66 -21.75 -40.54
CA GLY A 21 -1.91 -20.58 -40.13
C GLY A 21 -0.67 -21.08 -39.42
N VAL A 22 0.51 -20.78 -39.96
CA VAL A 22 1.76 -20.98 -39.24
C VAL A 22 1.71 -20.03 -38.04
N GLU A 23 1.31 -20.53 -36.88
CA GLU A 23 1.42 -19.80 -35.61
C GLU A 23 2.91 -19.56 -35.39
N GLU A 24 3.36 -18.36 -35.72
CA GLU A 24 4.74 -17.94 -35.50
C GLU A 24 4.96 -17.84 -33.98
N GLU A 25 5.38 -18.95 -33.37
CA GLU A 25 5.67 -19.07 -31.94
C GLU A 25 6.58 -17.91 -31.50
N VAL A 26 6.12 -17.12 -30.53
CA VAL A 26 6.90 -15.98 -30.05
C VAL A 26 8.11 -16.51 -29.27
N ALA A 27 9.30 -16.39 -29.86
CA ALA A 27 10.52 -16.72 -29.16
C ALA A 27 10.73 -15.77 -27.97
N VAL A 28 10.72 -16.31 -26.74
CA VAL A 28 11.03 -15.54 -25.53
C VAL A 28 12.45 -14.97 -25.63
N PRO A 29 12.67 -13.66 -25.46
CA PRO A 29 14.00 -13.06 -25.44
C PRO A 29 14.92 -13.71 -24.39
N ALA A 30 16.20 -13.93 -24.72
CA ALA A 30 17.14 -14.65 -23.86
C ALA A 30 17.28 -14.05 -22.45
N HIS A 31 17.23 -12.72 -22.33
CA HIS A 31 17.35 -12.00 -21.05
C HIS A 31 16.08 -12.10 -20.16
N PHE A 32 14.99 -12.68 -20.66
CA PHE A 32 13.80 -13.01 -19.89
C PHE A 32 13.74 -14.47 -19.46
N ARG A 33 14.70 -15.30 -19.90
CA ARG A 33 14.74 -16.72 -19.58
C ARG A 33 15.54 -16.97 -18.30
N CYS A 34 15.04 -17.89 -17.48
CA CYS A 34 15.78 -18.37 -16.32
C CYS A 34 17.01 -19.17 -16.79
N PRO A 35 18.23 -18.91 -16.27
CA PRO A 35 19.41 -19.68 -16.65
C PRO A 35 19.37 -21.18 -16.27
N ILE A 36 18.45 -21.58 -15.39
CA ILE A 36 18.28 -22.98 -14.94
C ILE A 36 17.26 -23.70 -15.83
N SER A 37 16.05 -23.18 -15.97
CA SER A 37 14.97 -23.84 -16.73
C SER A 37 14.97 -23.50 -18.22
N LEU A 38 15.63 -22.41 -18.62
CA LEU A 38 15.56 -21.80 -19.96
C LEU A 38 14.16 -21.35 -20.38
N GLU A 39 13.21 -21.32 -19.43
CA GLU A 39 11.85 -20.83 -19.61
C GLU A 39 11.72 -19.37 -19.14
N LEU A 40 10.63 -18.70 -19.54
CA LEU A 40 10.30 -17.33 -19.11
C LEU A 40 10.26 -17.25 -17.57
N MET A 41 11.01 -16.31 -16.99
CA MET A 41 10.96 -16.07 -15.53
C MET A 41 9.59 -15.54 -15.12
N ARG A 42 8.92 -16.23 -14.21
CA ARG A 42 7.64 -15.80 -13.62
C ARG A 42 7.89 -14.94 -12.38
N ASP A 43 8.88 -15.30 -11.60
CA ASP A 43 9.28 -14.54 -10.42
C ASP A 43 10.79 -14.26 -10.41
N PRO A 44 11.26 -13.23 -11.15
CA PRO A 44 12.69 -12.97 -11.28
C PRO A 44 13.30 -12.49 -9.94
N VAL A 45 14.32 -13.21 -9.47
CA VAL A 45 15.14 -12.90 -8.29
C VAL A 45 16.62 -12.84 -8.68
N THR A 46 17.33 -11.85 -8.16
CA THR A 46 18.75 -11.65 -8.39
C THR A 46 19.54 -12.17 -7.20
N ALA A 47 20.47 -13.09 -7.46
CA ALA A 47 21.44 -13.55 -6.47
C ALA A 47 22.51 -12.48 -6.23
N ALA A 48 23.25 -12.58 -5.11
CA ALA A 48 24.42 -11.73 -4.83
C ALA A 48 25.50 -11.76 -5.93
N THR A 49 25.48 -12.78 -6.80
CA THR A 49 26.35 -12.89 -7.97
C THR A 49 25.95 -11.97 -9.13
N GLY A 50 24.82 -11.28 -9.03
CA GLY A 50 24.26 -10.40 -10.07
C GLY A 50 23.44 -11.13 -11.14
N ILE A 51 23.36 -12.46 -11.08
CA ILE A 51 22.57 -13.25 -12.04
C ILE A 51 21.12 -13.33 -11.56
N THR A 52 20.18 -13.17 -12.50
CA THR A 52 18.74 -13.25 -12.24
C THR A 52 18.21 -14.62 -12.67
N TYR A 53 17.40 -15.23 -11.81
CA TYR A 53 16.77 -16.52 -12.00
C TYR A 53 15.27 -16.42 -11.75
N ASP A 54 14.51 -17.40 -12.22
CA ASP A 54 13.18 -17.64 -11.67
C ASP A 54 13.30 -18.20 -10.24
N ARG A 55 12.53 -17.64 -9.30
CA ARG A 55 12.59 -17.97 -7.86
C ARG A 55 12.50 -19.48 -7.62
N GLU A 56 11.45 -20.13 -8.12
CA GLU A 56 11.22 -21.55 -7.86
C GLU A 56 12.36 -22.42 -8.40
N CYS A 57 12.96 -22.01 -9.52
CA CYS A 57 14.07 -22.73 -10.11
C CYS A 57 15.33 -22.67 -9.23
N LEU A 58 15.64 -21.48 -8.68
CA LEU A 58 16.80 -21.29 -7.83
C LEU A 58 16.59 -21.87 -6.43
N GLU A 59 15.38 -21.76 -5.87
CA GLU A 59 15.03 -22.36 -4.58
C GLU A 59 15.16 -23.89 -4.64
N ARG A 60 14.57 -24.55 -5.65
CA ARG A 60 14.75 -26.00 -5.85
C ARG A 60 16.20 -26.40 -6.05
N TRP A 61 17.01 -25.57 -6.70
CA TRP A 61 18.44 -25.81 -6.85
C TRP A 61 19.15 -25.80 -5.49
N LEU A 62 18.86 -24.82 -4.65
CA LEU A 62 19.42 -24.70 -3.31
C LEU A 62 18.95 -25.83 -2.38
N GLU A 63 17.68 -26.20 -2.43
CA GLU A 63 17.08 -27.29 -1.65
C GLU A 63 17.71 -28.66 -1.95
N ARG A 64 18.21 -28.87 -3.17
CA ARG A 64 18.95 -30.09 -3.55
C ARG A 64 20.35 -30.17 -2.94
N GLY A 65 20.73 -29.19 -2.10
CA GLY A 65 22.02 -29.13 -1.41
C GLY A 65 23.11 -28.38 -2.18
N HIS A 66 22.77 -27.74 -3.30
CA HIS A 66 23.73 -26.90 -4.02
C HIS A 66 23.87 -25.54 -3.33
N GLY A 67 25.09 -25.17 -2.93
CA GLY A 67 25.39 -23.88 -2.30
C GLY A 67 26.01 -22.83 -3.24
N SER A 68 26.02 -23.09 -4.55
CA SER A 68 26.70 -22.27 -5.55
C SER A 68 25.78 -21.88 -6.70
N CYS A 69 26.05 -20.70 -7.27
CA CYS A 69 25.39 -20.16 -8.44
C CYS A 69 25.68 -21.05 -9.67
N PRO A 70 24.66 -21.55 -10.39
CA PRO A 70 24.83 -22.43 -11.55
C PRO A 70 25.67 -21.83 -12.69
N VAL A 71 25.71 -20.49 -12.78
CA VAL A 71 26.38 -19.77 -13.88
C VAL A 71 27.80 -19.36 -13.50
N THR A 72 28.01 -18.89 -12.27
CA THR A 72 29.29 -18.30 -11.85
C THR A 72 30.12 -19.18 -10.92
N GLY A 73 29.53 -20.26 -10.38
CA GLY A 73 30.16 -21.12 -9.36
C GLY A 73 30.34 -20.48 -7.99
N ARG A 74 30.02 -19.19 -7.82
CA ARG A 74 30.18 -18.46 -6.55
C ARG A 74 29.10 -18.86 -5.53
N PRO A 75 29.35 -18.74 -4.22
CA PRO A 75 28.36 -19.05 -3.19
C PRO A 75 27.05 -18.27 -3.38
N VAL A 76 25.91 -18.94 -3.16
CA VAL A 76 24.58 -18.32 -3.15
C VAL A 76 23.73 -18.97 -2.06
N ARG A 77 22.92 -18.17 -1.35
CA ARG A 77 22.02 -18.63 -0.28
C ARG A 77 20.62 -18.09 -0.52
N MET A 78 19.60 -18.78 0.03
CA MET A 78 18.21 -18.33 -0.06
C MET A 78 17.99 -16.93 0.54
N GLY A 79 18.67 -16.62 1.65
CA GLY A 79 18.57 -15.31 2.31
C GLY A 79 19.17 -14.14 1.51
N ASP A 80 19.99 -14.43 0.50
CA ASP A 80 20.68 -13.41 -0.31
C ASP A 80 19.92 -13.07 -1.61
N LEU A 81 18.71 -13.61 -1.80
CA LEU A 81 17.92 -13.43 -3.01
C LEU A 81 17.10 -12.15 -2.95
N VAL A 82 17.37 -11.24 -3.89
CA VAL A 82 16.68 -9.95 -3.99
C VAL A 82 15.66 -10.00 -5.14
N PRO A 83 14.37 -9.71 -4.92
CA PRO A 83 13.39 -9.61 -5.99
C PRO A 83 13.80 -8.58 -7.06
N ASN A 84 13.80 -8.96 -8.34
CA ASN A 84 14.16 -8.06 -9.44
C ASN A 84 12.92 -7.45 -10.09
N HIS A 85 12.45 -6.33 -9.51
CA HIS A 85 11.25 -5.63 -9.99
C HIS A 85 11.41 -5.05 -11.40
N ALA A 86 12.61 -4.61 -11.78
CA ALA A 86 12.88 -4.07 -13.11
C ALA A 86 12.71 -5.14 -14.20
N THR A 87 13.37 -6.29 -14.05
CA THR A 87 13.21 -7.44 -14.97
C THR A 87 11.77 -7.93 -14.98
N ARG A 88 11.09 -7.99 -13.83
CA ARG A 88 9.67 -8.37 -13.76
C ARG A 88 8.79 -7.44 -14.60
N ARG A 89 8.99 -6.12 -14.48
CA ARG A 89 8.25 -5.13 -15.27
C ARG A 89 8.51 -5.30 -16.77
N MET A 90 9.77 -5.45 -17.17
CA MET A 90 10.12 -5.68 -18.58
C MET A 90 9.47 -6.94 -19.16
N ILE A 91 9.45 -8.04 -18.39
CA ILE A 91 8.77 -9.28 -18.77
C ILE A 91 7.27 -9.06 -18.92
N GLN A 92 6.64 -8.38 -17.96
CA GLN A 92 5.21 -8.08 -18.03
C GLN A 92 4.85 -7.21 -19.23
N ASP A 93 5.64 -6.17 -19.52
CA ASP A 93 5.46 -5.29 -20.68
C ASP A 93 5.60 -6.10 -21.99
N TRP A 94 6.58 -6.99 -22.06
CA TRP A 94 6.75 -7.90 -23.19
C TRP A 94 5.56 -8.86 -23.34
N CYS A 95 5.04 -9.43 -22.26
CA CYS A 95 3.85 -10.28 -22.32
C CYS A 95 2.63 -9.52 -22.85
N VAL A 96 2.43 -8.27 -22.41
CA VAL A 96 1.32 -7.43 -22.89
C VAL A 96 1.46 -7.15 -24.40
N ALA A 97 2.66 -6.80 -24.86
CA ALA A 97 2.93 -6.56 -26.27
C ALA A 97 2.71 -7.80 -27.15
N ASN A 98 2.90 -9.01 -26.58
CA ASN A 98 2.75 -10.28 -27.29
C ASN A 98 1.45 -11.02 -26.97
N ARG A 99 0.49 -10.37 -26.31
CA ARG A 99 -0.78 -10.99 -25.91
C ARG A 99 -1.60 -11.53 -27.09
N ALA A 100 -1.59 -10.84 -28.23
CA ALA A 100 -2.28 -11.27 -29.45
C ALA A 100 -1.70 -12.56 -30.05
N ARG A 101 -0.47 -12.92 -29.64
CA ARG A 101 0.26 -14.12 -30.09
C ARG A 101 0.22 -15.24 -29.05
N GLY A 102 -0.76 -15.20 -28.13
CA GLY A 102 -0.98 -16.25 -27.12
C GLY A 102 -0.11 -16.16 -25.87
N VAL A 103 0.69 -15.09 -25.70
CA VAL A 103 1.50 -14.91 -24.49
C VAL A 103 0.64 -14.39 -23.35
N GLU A 104 0.47 -15.21 -22.30
CA GLU A 104 -0.20 -14.80 -21.07
C GLU A 104 0.69 -13.86 -20.24
N ARG A 105 0.08 -12.85 -19.62
CA ARG A 105 0.77 -11.95 -18.70
C ARG A 105 1.08 -12.69 -17.40
N VAL A 106 2.36 -12.67 -17.01
CA VAL A 106 2.80 -13.14 -15.69
C VAL A 106 2.15 -12.28 -14.59
N PRO A 107 1.37 -12.88 -13.66
CA PRO A 107 0.80 -12.13 -12.55
C PRO A 107 1.92 -11.64 -11.64
N THR A 108 1.77 -10.45 -11.05
CA THR A 108 2.67 -10.03 -9.99
C THR A 108 2.44 -10.97 -8.80
N PRO A 109 3.46 -11.72 -8.33
CA PRO A 109 3.33 -12.47 -7.09
C PRO A 109 2.86 -11.49 -6.02
N ARG A 110 1.73 -11.79 -5.36
CA ARG A 110 1.35 -10.99 -4.19
C ARG A 110 2.49 -11.16 -3.21
N VAL A 111 3.17 -10.07 -2.86
CA VAL A 111 4.11 -10.07 -1.74
C VAL A 111 3.35 -10.74 -0.59
N PRO A 112 3.84 -11.84 0.01
CA PRO A 112 3.26 -12.33 1.23
C PRO A 112 3.28 -11.16 2.19
N VAL A 113 2.09 -10.66 2.54
CA VAL A 113 1.93 -9.64 3.57
C VAL A 113 2.67 -10.18 4.78
N GLY A 114 3.75 -9.53 5.22
CA GLY A 114 4.44 -9.98 6.42
C GLY A 114 3.45 -9.97 7.58
N GLU A 115 3.62 -10.83 8.58
CA GLU A 115 2.74 -10.82 9.76
C GLU A 115 2.62 -9.41 10.36
N ALA A 116 3.70 -8.61 10.30
CA ALA A 116 3.72 -7.19 10.67
C ALA A 116 2.84 -6.29 9.76
N ASP A 117 2.86 -6.51 8.44
CA ASP A 117 2.04 -5.75 7.50
C ASP A 117 0.54 -6.13 7.62
N ALA A 118 0.27 -7.38 8.00
CA ALA A 118 -1.09 -7.87 8.25
C ALA A 118 -1.62 -7.30 9.57
N GLU A 119 -0.80 -7.26 10.62
CA GLU A 119 -1.12 -6.59 11.87
C GLU A 119 -1.33 -5.08 11.68
N GLU A 120 -0.50 -4.42 10.86
CA GLU A 120 -0.66 -3.00 10.55
C GLU A 120 -1.96 -2.75 9.76
N ALA A 121 -2.26 -3.56 8.74
CA ALA A 121 -3.52 -3.45 7.99
C ALA A 121 -4.76 -3.76 8.86
N ILE A 122 -4.68 -4.72 9.77
CA ILE A 122 -5.75 -5.02 10.74
C ILE A 122 -5.90 -3.87 11.73
N ALA A 123 -4.80 -3.28 12.21
CA ALA A 123 -4.80 -2.12 13.09
C ALA A 123 -5.35 -0.86 12.42
N GLU A 124 -5.07 -0.66 11.13
CA GLU A 124 -5.66 0.40 10.29
C GLU A 124 -7.17 0.21 10.12
N GLY A 125 -7.61 -1.01 9.76
CA GLY A 125 -9.03 -1.34 9.67
C GLY A 125 -9.78 -1.24 11.00
N THR A 126 -9.10 -1.50 12.12
CA THR A 126 -9.65 -1.33 13.47
C THR A 126 -9.74 0.15 13.85
N SER A 127 -8.73 0.95 13.46
CA SER A 127 -8.72 2.39 13.68
C SER A 127 -9.84 3.10 12.90
N GLU A 128 -10.08 2.72 11.65
CA GLU A 128 -11.15 3.29 10.83
C GLU A 128 -12.53 3.04 11.46
N LYS A 129 -12.82 1.79 11.86
CA LYS A 129 -14.09 1.44 12.53
C LYS A 129 -14.25 2.17 13.86
N ALA A 130 -13.19 2.25 14.67
CA ALA A 130 -13.22 2.97 15.94
C ALA A 130 -13.51 4.47 15.75
N LEU A 131 -12.89 5.10 14.73
CA LEU A 131 -13.14 6.50 14.40
C LEU A 131 -14.57 6.73 13.90
N ALA A 132 -15.13 5.81 13.12
CA ALA A 132 -16.52 5.88 12.68
C ALA A 132 -17.49 5.81 13.87
N VAL A 133 -17.26 4.90 14.82
CA VAL A 133 -18.07 4.79 16.05
C VAL A 133 -17.94 6.05 16.91
N LEU A 134 -16.74 6.60 17.05
CA LEU A 134 -16.51 7.84 17.78
C LEU A 134 -17.24 9.03 17.11
N ASP A 135 -17.12 9.20 15.79
CA ASP A 135 -17.84 10.27 15.07
C ASP A 135 -19.36 10.14 15.21
N ALA A 136 -19.88 8.91 15.18
CA ALA A 136 -21.30 8.64 15.43
C ALA A 136 -21.71 9.05 16.86
N ALA A 137 -20.93 8.70 17.88
CA ALA A 137 -21.20 9.08 19.27
C ALA A 137 -21.21 10.61 19.47
N LEU A 138 -20.34 11.32 18.75
CA LEU A 138 -20.23 12.78 18.75
C LEU A 138 -21.40 13.48 18.02
N CYS A 139 -22.36 12.74 17.46
CA CYS A 139 -23.61 13.33 16.97
C CYS A 139 -24.54 13.83 18.08
N THR A 140 -24.23 13.54 19.35
CA THR A 140 -25.03 13.95 20.51
C THR A 140 -24.23 14.89 21.43
N ASP A 141 -24.90 15.82 22.10
CA ASP A 141 -24.24 16.74 23.04
C ASP A 141 -23.62 15.99 24.23
N ALA A 142 -24.29 14.93 24.71
CA ALA A 142 -23.75 14.07 25.76
C ALA A 142 -22.45 13.35 25.32
N GLY A 143 -22.41 12.86 24.09
CA GLY A 143 -21.22 12.25 23.51
C GLY A 143 -20.08 13.25 23.34
N VAL A 144 -20.38 14.47 22.89
CA VAL A 144 -19.40 15.56 22.78
C VAL A 144 -18.82 15.95 24.14
N GLU A 145 -19.66 16.08 25.16
CA GLU A 145 -19.20 16.44 26.51
C GLU A 145 -18.33 15.32 27.13
N SER A 146 -18.78 14.07 27.04
CA SER A 146 -18.02 12.91 27.50
C SER A 146 -16.65 12.83 26.81
N ALA A 147 -16.62 13.00 25.48
CA ALA A 147 -15.39 12.97 24.71
C ALA A 147 -14.43 14.14 25.04
N ARG A 148 -14.96 15.33 25.36
CA ARG A 148 -14.16 16.48 25.83
C ARG A 148 -13.57 16.26 27.22
N ALA A 149 -14.20 15.47 28.07
CA ALA A 149 -13.66 15.10 29.37
C ALA A 149 -12.44 14.17 29.26
N HIS A 150 -12.27 13.49 28.13
CA HIS A 150 -11.14 12.60 27.87
C HIS A 150 -9.97 13.34 27.19
N ALA A 151 -8.87 13.51 27.94
CA ALA A 151 -7.66 14.23 27.51
C ALA A 151 -6.94 13.66 26.26
N LEU A 152 -7.29 12.46 25.79
CA LEU A 152 -6.67 11.84 24.61
C LEU A 152 -7.51 11.96 23.34
N THR A 153 -8.77 12.39 23.44
CA THR A 153 -9.68 12.43 22.29
C THR A 153 -9.12 13.30 21.17
N VAL A 154 -8.80 14.56 21.46
CA VAL A 154 -8.29 15.51 20.47
C VAL A 154 -6.90 15.08 19.93
N PRO A 155 -5.92 14.72 20.77
CA PRO A 155 -4.62 14.23 20.29
C PRO A 155 -4.73 13.01 19.38
N VAL A 156 -5.59 12.04 19.70
CA VAL A 156 -5.77 10.83 18.89
C VAL A 156 -6.40 11.15 17.54
N LEU A 157 -7.46 11.96 17.52
CA LEU A 157 -8.11 12.41 16.28
C LEU A 157 -7.12 13.12 15.36
N VAL A 158 -6.38 14.10 15.89
CA VAL A 158 -5.38 14.85 15.12
C VAL A 158 -4.25 13.93 14.67
N LYS A 159 -3.77 13.02 15.52
CA LYS A 159 -2.70 12.07 15.16
C LYS A 159 -3.11 11.14 14.02
N LYS A 160 -4.36 10.68 14.01
CA LYS A 160 -4.89 9.72 13.03
C LYS A 160 -5.20 10.33 11.65
N MET A 161 -5.30 11.66 11.54
CA MET A 161 -5.32 12.34 10.23
C MET A 161 -4.09 11.93 9.40
N PHE A 162 -4.32 11.48 8.16
CA PHE A 162 -3.34 11.01 7.17
C PHE A 162 -2.54 9.75 7.51
N ARG A 163 -2.88 9.02 8.58
CA ARG A 163 -2.10 7.86 9.04
C ARG A 163 -2.82 6.51 8.88
N VAL A 164 -3.99 6.48 8.24
CA VAL A 164 -4.82 5.27 8.18
C VAL A 164 -5.46 5.14 6.80
N SER A 165 -6.46 5.97 6.47
CA SER A 165 -7.15 5.96 5.18
C SER A 165 -7.81 7.31 4.94
N ASP A 166 -8.32 7.54 3.72
CA ASP A 166 -9.11 8.73 3.40
C ASP A 166 -10.39 8.76 4.25
N MET A 167 -11.08 7.63 4.40
CA MET A 167 -12.27 7.51 5.27
C MET A 167 -11.95 7.79 6.74
N ALA A 168 -10.83 7.27 7.26
CA ALA A 168 -10.41 7.56 8.62
C ALA A 168 -10.10 9.05 8.81
N THR A 169 -9.55 9.71 7.80
CA THR A 169 -9.30 11.15 7.82
C THR A 169 -10.62 11.93 7.81
N ASP A 170 -11.60 11.52 7.02
CA ASP A 170 -12.94 12.11 7.01
C ASP A 170 -13.63 12.01 8.37
N PHE A 171 -13.61 10.82 9.00
CA PHE A 171 -14.16 10.61 10.34
C PHE A 171 -13.42 11.45 11.38
N ALA A 172 -12.08 11.50 11.33
CA ALA A 172 -11.28 12.28 12.26
C ALA A 172 -11.58 13.79 12.17
N VAL A 173 -11.69 14.33 10.95
CA VAL A 173 -12.03 15.74 10.70
C VAL A 173 -13.45 16.04 11.15
N SER A 174 -14.40 15.15 10.86
CA SER A 174 -15.80 15.26 11.29
C SER A 174 -15.92 15.31 12.81
N ALA A 175 -15.31 14.35 13.51
CA ALA A 175 -15.30 14.26 14.96
C ALA A 175 -14.67 15.52 15.59
N LEU A 176 -13.51 15.94 15.10
CA LEU A 176 -12.81 17.12 15.61
C LEU A 176 -13.60 18.41 15.37
N TRP A 177 -14.27 18.53 14.22
CA TRP A 177 -15.16 19.64 13.91
C TRP A 177 -16.34 19.70 14.88
N ARG A 178 -17.02 18.59 15.17
CA ARG A 178 -18.11 18.55 16.17
C ARG A 178 -17.62 18.97 17.55
N LEU A 179 -16.48 18.43 17.99
CA LEU A 179 -15.84 18.78 19.27
C LEU A 179 -15.48 20.27 19.37
N CYS A 180 -15.09 20.91 18.26
CA CYS A 180 -14.71 22.32 18.26
C CYS A 180 -15.89 23.28 18.00
N ARG A 181 -16.96 22.81 17.35
CA ARG A 181 -18.10 23.64 16.93
C ARG A 181 -19.06 23.95 18.06
N THR A 182 -19.37 22.98 18.94
CA THR A 182 -20.44 23.18 19.92
C THR A 182 -20.08 24.25 20.95
N SER A 183 -20.95 25.24 21.10
CA SER A 183 -20.82 26.31 22.10
C SER A 183 -21.11 25.75 23.50
N GLY A 184 -20.06 25.41 24.26
CA GLY A 184 -20.18 24.87 25.61
C GLY A 184 -18.89 25.06 26.42
N SER A 185 -18.95 24.75 27.72
CA SER A 185 -17.88 25.00 28.72
C SER A 185 -16.50 24.39 28.39
N GLY A 186 -16.41 23.47 27.43
CA GLY A 186 -15.15 22.84 27.00
C GLY A 186 -14.65 23.25 25.61
N ALA A 187 -15.40 24.06 24.86
CA ALA A 187 -15.12 24.32 23.44
C ALA A 187 -13.81 25.09 23.22
N GLY A 188 -13.55 26.09 24.06
CA GLY A 188 -12.30 26.87 24.01
C GLY A 188 -11.07 26.02 24.32
N SER A 189 -11.16 25.17 25.34
CA SER A 189 -10.09 24.24 25.72
C SER A 189 -9.78 23.25 24.60
N CYS A 190 -10.82 22.66 24.00
CA CYS A 190 -10.69 21.74 22.86
C CYS A 190 -9.97 22.39 21.66
N ARG A 191 -10.33 23.64 21.30
CA ARG A 191 -9.67 24.38 20.21
C ARG A 191 -8.21 24.68 20.54
N ALA A 192 -7.92 25.10 21.78
CA ALA A 192 -6.56 25.37 22.23
C ALA A 192 -5.68 24.11 22.20
N GLU A 193 -6.22 22.98 22.62
CA GLU A 193 -5.55 21.68 22.55
C GLU A 193 -5.32 21.26 21.09
N ALA A 194 -6.32 21.35 20.23
CA ALA A 194 -6.22 21.03 18.81
C ALA A 194 -5.10 21.85 18.13
N LEU A 195 -4.99 23.14 18.45
CA LEU A 195 -3.88 23.98 18.00
C LEU A 195 -2.52 23.44 18.48
N ARG A 196 -2.40 23.14 19.78
CA ARG A 196 -1.16 22.65 20.40
C ARG A 196 -0.67 21.34 19.77
N VAL A 197 -1.57 20.42 19.45
CA VAL A 197 -1.22 19.13 18.82
C VAL A 197 -1.07 19.20 17.29
N GLY A 198 -1.13 20.40 16.71
CA GLY A 198 -0.83 20.63 15.30
C GLY A 198 -1.99 20.39 14.34
N ALA A 199 -3.25 20.48 14.80
CA ALA A 199 -4.42 20.32 13.93
C ALA A 199 -4.43 21.33 12.78
N PHE A 200 -3.99 22.57 13.03
CA PHE A 200 -4.02 23.64 12.04
C PHE A 200 -3.16 23.31 10.81
N GLN A 201 -1.92 22.88 11.02
CA GLN A 201 -1.00 22.50 9.95
C GLN A 201 -1.54 21.30 9.17
N LYS A 202 -2.10 20.30 9.86
CA LYS A 202 -2.69 19.11 9.22
C LYS A 202 -3.92 19.45 8.38
N LEU A 203 -4.78 20.35 8.84
CA LEU A 203 -5.96 20.77 8.07
C LEU A 203 -5.60 21.60 6.83
N LEU A 204 -4.57 22.45 6.91
CA LEU A 204 -4.03 23.14 5.74
C LEU A 204 -3.48 22.15 4.71
N LEU A 205 -2.70 21.16 5.16
CA LEU A 205 -2.19 20.10 4.30
C LEU A 205 -3.33 19.32 3.63
N LEU A 206 -4.43 19.05 4.37
CA LEU A 206 -5.58 18.31 3.85
C LEU A 206 -6.21 19.02 2.66
N LEU A 207 -6.38 20.34 2.77
CA LEU A 207 -6.93 21.17 1.71
C LEU A 207 -5.98 21.29 0.51
N GLN A 208 -4.66 21.27 0.74
CA GLN A 208 -3.63 21.36 -0.31
C GLN A 208 -3.49 20.07 -1.12
N VAL A 209 -3.45 18.92 -0.46
CA VAL A 209 -3.35 17.60 -1.13
C VAL A 209 -4.64 17.27 -1.90
N GLY A 210 -5.76 17.87 -1.47
CA GLY A 210 -7.05 17.80 -2.13
C GLY A 210 -8.02 16.91 -1.37
N CYS A 211 -9.06 17.51 -0.82
CA CYS A 211 -10.23 16.83 -0.25
C CYS A 211 -11.52 17.42 -0.83
N ALA A 212 -12.59 16.64 -0.92
CA ALA A 212 -13.84 17.04 -1.55
C ALA A 212 -15.05 17.00 -0.59
N GLY A 213 -16.17 17.58 -1.03
CA GLY A 213 -17.47 17.50 -0.36
C GLY A 213 -17.45 18.01 1.08
N VAL A 214 -18.13 17.27 1.95
CA VAL A 214 -18.40 17.65 3.35
C VAL A 214 -17.12 17.78 4.17
N THR A 215 -16.09 16.98 3.90
CA THR A 215 -14.81 17.06 4.62
C THR A 215 -14.11 18.40 4.38
N LYS A 216 -14.14 18.90 3.14
CA LYS A 216 -13.57 20.20 2.79
C LYS A 216 -14.25 21.35 3.53
N GLU A 217 -15.58 21.31 3.58
CA GLU A 217 -16.39 22.32 4.28
C GLU A 217 -16.08 22.32 5.78
N ARG A 218 -16.09 21.14 6.42
CA ARG A 218 -15.78 20.96 7.83
C ARG A 218 -14.36 21.39 8.18
N ALA A 219 -13.37 21.01 7.37
CA ALA A 219 -11.98 21.42 7.56
C ALA A 219 -11.82 22.95 7.47
N SER A 220 -12.51 23.58 6.51
CA SER A 220 -12.46 25.04 6.33
C SER A 220 -13.12 25.80 7.48
N GLU A 221 -14.27 25.32 7.97
CA GLU A 221 -14.92 25.91 9.15
C GLU A 221 -14.09 25.71 10.42
N LEU A 222 -13.49 24.53 10.58
CA LEU A 222 -12.60 24.22 11.70
C LEU A 222 -11.39 25.16 11.70
N LEU A 223 -10.76 25.40 10.56
CA LEU A 223 -9.65 26.37 10.44
C LEU A 223 -10.08 27.79 10.88
N LYS A 224 -11.28 28.25 10.51
CA LYS A 224 -11.80 29.55 10.96
C LYS A 224 -11.96 29.61 12.48
N MET A 225 -12.53 28.58 13.08
CA MET A 225 -12.69 28.48 14.54
C MET A 225 -11.35 28.46 15.26
N LEU A 226 -10.39 27.67 14.79
CA LEU A 226 -9.06 27.56 15.37
C LEU A 226 -8.28 28.88 15.24
N ASN A 227 -8.42 29.58 14.11
CA ASN A 227 -7.76 30.88 13.90
C ASN A 227 -8.26 31.95 14.90
N GLY A 228 -9.55 31.92 15.25
CA GLY A 228 -10.10 32.80 16.29
C GLY A 228 -9.56 32.54 17.70
N SER A 229 -9.08 31.33 17.98
CA SER A 229 -8.51 30.93 19.29
C SER A 229 -6.99 31.04 19.36
N ARG A 230 -6.34 31.53 18.30
CA ARG A 230 -4.89 31.53 18.13
C ARG A 230 -4.15 32.47 19.09
N GLY A 231 -4.81 33.50 19.62
CA GLY A 231 -4.27 34.39 20.65
C GLY A 231 -4.21 33.78 22.07
N SER A 232 -4.80 32.60 22.28
CA SER A 232 -4.86 31.92 23.59
C SER A 232 -3.80 30.83 23.78
N VAL A 233 -2.93 30.60 22.79
CA VAL A 233 -1.94 29.52 22.80
C VAL A 233 -0.59 30.03 22.30
N GLU A 234 0.46 29.97 23.12
CA GLU A 234 1.82 30.11 22.63
C GLU A 234 2.09 28.98 21.63
N CYS A 235 2.24 29.36 20.36
CA CYS A 235 2.58 28.43 19.29
C CYS A 235 4.01 27.94 19.52
N ILE A 236 4.16 26.75 20.11
CA ILE A 236 5.43 26.03 20.04
C ILE A 236 5.58 25.61 18.58
N GLU A 237 6.59 26.17 17.90
CA GLU A 237 7.05 25.63 16.64
C GLU A 237 7.42 24.16 16.86
N THR A 238 6.64 23.24 16.31
CA THR A 238 7.02 21.83 16.27
C THR A 238 8.11 21.66 15.21
N VAL A 239 9.32 22.10 15.56
CA VAL A 239 10.56 21.63 14.95
C VAL A 239 10.76 20.16 15.35
N ASP A 240 10.16 19.25 14.58
CA ASP A 240 10.86 18.12 13.95
C ASP A 240 9.87 17.07 13.42
N PHE A 241 9.65 17.12 12.11
CA PHE A 241 9.30 15.92 11.32
C PHE A 241 10.53 15.33 10.62
N LYS A 242 11.76 15.64 11.09
CA LYS A 242 13.02 15.07 10.56
C LYS A 242 13.13 13.54 10.68
N GLY A 243 12.19 12.88 11.35
CA GLY A 243 12.15 11.43 11.51
C GLY A 243 11.15 10.66 10.63
N LEU A 244 10.32 11.33 9.80
CA LEU A 244 9.44 10.61 8.86
C LEU A 244 10.28 10.11 7.67
N LYS A 245 11.05 9.05 7.90
CA LYS A 245 11.52 8.17 6.84
C LYS A 245 10.28 7.72 6.06
N ARG A 246 10.15 8.23 4.83
CA ARG A 246 9.26 7.64 3.83
C ARG A 246 9.78 6.23 3.56
N PRO A 247 8.95 5.17 3.66
CA PRO A 247 9.26 3.98 2.90
C PRO A 247 9.09 4.33 1.41
N PHE A 248 10.07 3.92 0.61
CA PHE A 248 10.03 3.95 -0.85
C PHE A 248 8.97 2.97 -1.37
#